data_AF-A0A6J8EBT1-F1
#
_entry.id   AF-A0A6J8EBT1-F1
#
_cell.length_a   1.000
_cell.length_b   1.000
_cell.length_c   1.000
_cell.angle_alpha   90.00
_cell.angle_beta   90.00
_cell.angle_gamma   90.00
#
_symmetry.space_group_name_H-M   'P 1'
#
loop_
_entity.id
_entity.type
_entity.pdbx_description
1 polymer ?
#
loop_
_entity_poly.entity_id
_entity_poly.type
_entity_poly.pdbx_seq_one_letter_code
_entity_poly.pdbx_strand_id
1 'polypeptide(L)'
;MGSTEKITLKISGLWDNEGHIRHLTKAKIAIETVDEKLNEQERRHFIKKVKETELPIDRPVHYIPHHSVAKESSTTLKRIVYDCSCKDGREKIRQKKQELADDEQKLAEIETFCEPAPQGSLHYRCTNCHVRGHKADNNKGNSVCRNEKCNDYLSCGQKDKHKEYRDDKKKIQNRLKNIKNEIADLEDELVRATAYEAKSGNSFTKVVKDRLRKSNPTKYFQSSVLLRDVMALKTAYDNRIPIVS
;
A
#
# COMPACT_ATOMS: atom_id res chain seq x y z
N MET A 1 -6.77 -59.97 17.02
CA MET A 1 -7.60 -58.91 17.62
C MET A 1 -6.69 -57.84 18.19
N GLY A 2 -7.00 -56.56 17.97
CA GLY A 2 -6.29 -55.44 18.59
C GLY A 2 -6.22 -54.22 17.67
N SER A 3 -7.33 -53.50 17.55
CA SER A 3 -7.47 -52.28 16.75
C SER A 3 -6.66 -51.13 17.34
N THR A 4 -5.88 -50.43 16.51
CA THR A 4 -5.21 -49.18 16.89
C THR A 4 -6.18 -48.01 16.81
N GLU A 5 -6.78 -47.65 17.94
CA GLU A 5 -7.49 -46.39 18.12
C GLU A 5 -6.51 -45.23 18.31
N LYS A 6 -6.69 -44.19 17.48
CA LYS A 6 -5.95 -42.93 17.52
C LYS A 6 -6.47 -42.08 18.69
N ILE A 7 -5.61 -41.74 19.66
CA ILE A 7 -5.98 -40.94 20.83
C ILE A 7 -5.78 -39.45 20.54
N THR A 8 -6.89 -38.71 20.56
CA THR A 8 -7.03 -37.26 20.36
C THR A 8 -6.75 -36.52 21.68
N LEU A 9 -5.91 -35.47 21.64
CA LEU A 9 -5.52 -34.66 22.81
C LEU A 9 -6.59 -33.59 23.16
N LYS A 10 -7.05 -33.56 24.42
CA LYS A 10 -7.94 -32.53 25.01
C LYS A 10 -7.11 -31.34 25.57
N ILE A 11 -7.47 -30.10 25.20
CA ILE A 11 -6.86 -28.85 25.68
C ILE A 11 -7.92 -28.05 26.47
N SER A 12 -8.00 -28.18 27.80
CA SER A 12 -9.16 -27.85 28.64
C SER A 12 -9.40 -26.38 29.03
N GLY A 13 -9.19 -25.41 28.13
CA GLY A 13 -9.51 -23.99 28.41
C GLY A 13 -10.14 -23.24 27.23
N LEU A 14 -10.32 -23.94 26.11
CA LEU A 14 -10.75 -23.39 24.83
C LEU A 14 -12.14 -23.88 24.47
N TRP A 15 -12.90 -24.44 25.42
CA TRP A 15 -14.10 -25.19 25.08
C TRP A 15 -15.26 -24.88 26.01
N ASP A 16 -16.49 -24.83 25.49
CA ASP A 16 -17.71 -24.89 26.31
C ASP A 16 -17.94 -26.31 26.87
N ASN A 17 -19.02 -26.50 27.63
CA ASN A 17 -19.35 -27.76 28.31
C ASN A 17 -19.55 -28.95 27.34
N GLU A 18 -19.58 -28.70 26.03
CA GLU A 18 -19.68 -29.68 24.96
C GLU A 18 -18.38 -29.87 24.17
N GLY A 19 -17.34 -29.05 24.42
CA GLY A 19 -16.10 -29.17 23.67
C GLY A 19 -16.05 -28.30 22.40
N HIS A 20 -16.52 -27.03 22.39
CA HIS A 20 -16.32 -26.08 21.27
C HIS A 20 -15.56 -24.78 21.60
N ILE A 21 -14.66 -24.35 20.70
CA ILE A 21 -13.98 -23.04 20.77
C ILE A 21 -14.99 -21.91 20.58
N ARG A 22 -15.22 -21.11 21.65
CA ARG A 22 -16.23 -20.04 21.72
C ARG A 22 -16.10 -18.94 20.65
N HIS A 23 -14.96 -18.82 19.96
CA HIS A 23 -14.76 -17.92 18.81
C HIS A 23 -14.93 -18.63 17.44
N LEU A 24 -14.86 -19.96 17.41
CA LEU A 24 -15.05 -20.75 16.20
C LEU A 24 -16.52 -20.96 15.87
N THR A 25 -17.47 -20.90 16.80
CA THR A 25 -18.89 -21.16 16.48
C THR A 25 -19.46 -20.10 15.53
N LYS A 26 -19.16 -18.80 15.75
CA LYS A 26 -19.55 -17.72 14.83
C LYS A 26 -18.81 -17.80 13.50
N ALA A 27 -17.51 -18.14 13.53
CA ALA A 27 -16.71 -18.33 12.32
C ALA A 27 -17.16 -19.57 11.52
N LYS A 28 -17.55 -20.65 12.19
CA LYS A 28 -18.08 -21.89 11.62
C LYS A 28 -19.41 -21.64 10.93
N ILE A 29 -20.34 -20.98 11.61
CA ILE A 29 -21.61 -20.54 10.99
C ILE A 29 -21.33 -19.60 9.80
N ALA A 30 -20.31 -18.75 9.86
CA ALA A 30 -19.93 -17.90 8.73
C ALA A 30 -19.37 -18.68 7.55
N ILE A 31 -18.48 -19.65 7.80
CA ILE A 31 -17.88 -20.53 6.79
C ILE A 31 -18.96 -21.41 6.14
N GLU A 32 -19.83 -22.04 6.93
CA GLU A 32 -20.92 -22.90 6.42
C GLU A 32 -21.87 -22.11 5.50
N THR A 33 -22.23 -20.88 5.86
CA THR A 33 -23.08 -20.04 4.96
C THR A 33 -22.33 -19.62 3.68
N VAL A 34 -21.02 -19.47 3.72
CA VAL A 34 -20.20 -19.14 2.54
C VAL A 34 -20.13 -20.34 1.60
N ASP A 35 -19.91 -21.54 2.14
CA ASP A 35 -19.87 -22.78 1.37
C ASP A 35 -21.19 -23.06 0.66
N GLU A 36 -22.33 -22.85 1.34
CA GLU A 36 -23.66 -22.95 0.71
C GLU A 36 -23.81 -22.00 -0.49
N LYS A 37 -23.30 -20.77 -0.36
CA LYS A 37 -23.35 -19.77 -1.42
C LYS A 37 -22.40 -20.09 -2.57
N LEU A 38 -21.20 -20.60 -2.30
CA LEU A 38 -20.27 -21.07 -3.33
C LEU A 38 -20.87 -22.27 -4.08
N ASN A 39 -21.46 -23.23 -3.37
CA ASN A 39 -22.14 -24.38 -3.98
C ASN A 39 -23.35 -23.94 -4.83
N GLU A 40 -24.11 -22.94 -4.38
CA GLU A 40 -25.21 -22.36 -5.17
C GLU A 40 -24.69 -21.67 -6.44
N GLN A 41 -23.60 -20.90 -6.34
CA GLN A 41 -22.95 -20.25 -7.48
C GLN A 41 -22.38 -21.27 -8.47
N GLU A 42 -21.78 -22.36 -7.99
CA GLU A 42 -21.29 -23.47 -8.80
C GLU A 42 -22.44 -24.16 -9.55
N ARG A 43 -23.54 -24.47 -8.85
CA ARG A 43 -24.75 -25.10 -9.44
C ARG A 43 -25.41 -24.23 -10.51
N ARG A 44 -25.33 -22.92 -10.34
CA ARG A 44 -25.82 -21.92 -11.30
C ARG A 44 -24.80 -21.59 -12.40
N HIS A 45 -23.64 -22.25 -12.40
CA HIS A 45 -22.54 -22.05 -13.35
C HIS A 45 -21.94 -20.64 -13.36
N PHE A 46 -22.03 -19.89 -12.24
CA PHE A 46 -21.31 -18.62 -12.07
C PHE A 46 -19.82 -18.84 -11.75
N ILE A 47 -19.49 -19.94 -11.07
CA ILE A 47 -18.12 -20.35 -10.76
C ILE A 47 -17.92 -21.82 -11.13
N LYS A 48 -16.66 -22.21 -11.35
CA LYS A 48 -16.27 -23.61 -11.64
C LYS A 48 -15.19 -24.04 -10.65
N LYS A 49 -15.28 -25.27 -10.15
CA LYS A 49 -14.14 -25.92 -9.49
C LYS A 49 -13.03 -26.14 -10.51
N VAL A 50 -11.86 -25.57 -10.24
CA VAL A 50 -10.65 -25.79 -11.02
C VAL A 50 -9.93 -26.99 -10.44
N LYS A 51 -9.72 -28.04 -11.25
CA LYS A 51 -8.91 -29.18 -10.82
C LYS A 51 -7.45 -28.76 -10.74
N GLU A 52 -6.70 -29.34 -9.82
CA GLU A 52 -5.26 -29.06 -9.70
C GLU A 52 -4.49 -29.40 -10.99
N THR A 53 -4.95 -30.40 -11.74
CA THR A 53 -4.43 -30.77 -13.06
C THR A 53 -4.73 -29.76 -14.17
N GLU A 54 -5.70 -28.86 -13.96
CA GLU A 54 -6.06 -27.79 -14.90
C GLU A 54 -5.35 -26.48 -14.57
N LEU A 55 -4.58 -26.41 -13.47
CA LEU A 55 -3.82 -25.23 -13.10
C LEU A 55 -2.59 -25.09 -14.02
N PRO A 56 -2.29 -23.86 -14.49
CA PRO A 56 -1.08 -23.63 -15.27
C PRO A 56 0.17 -23.96 -14.44
N ILE A 57 1.08 -24.72 -15.03
CA ILE A 57 2.38 -25.06 -14.42
C ILE A 57 3.39 -23.95 -14.68
N ASP A 58 3.22 -23.24 -15.80
CA ASP A 58 4.13 -22.24 -16.37
C ASP A 58 3.84 -20.81 -15.92
N ARG A 59 2.68 -20.55 -15.29
CA ARG A 59 2.30 -19.22 -14.81
C ARG A 59 1.61 -19.27 -13.45
N PRO A 60 1.77 -18.22 -12.62
CA PRO A 60 1.12 -18.16 -11.32
C PRO A 60 -0.40 -18.13 -11.44
N VAL A 61 -1.07 -18.79 -10.51
CA VAL A 61 -2.52 -18.75 -10.34
C VAL A 61 -2.86 -17.54 -9.47
N HIS A 62 -3.79 -16.70 -9.93
CA HIS A 62 -4.23 -15.54 -9.17
C HIS A 62 -5.36 -15.92 -8.23
N TYR A 63 -5.17 -15.64 -6.93
CA TYR A 63 -6.22 -15.71 -5.94
C TYR A 63 -6.85 -14.32 -5.78
N ILE A 64 -8.16 -14.22 -5.92
CA ILE A 64 -8.91 -13.01 -5.61
C ILE A 64 -9.41 -13.13 -4.16
N PRO A 65 -8.91 -12.28 -3.24
CA PRO A 65 -9.39 -12.27 -1.87
C PRO A 65 -10.90 -12.04 -1.83
N HIS A 66 -11.57 -12.68 -0.89
CA HIS A 66 -13.00 -12.49 -0.70
C HIS A 66 -13.38 -12.59 0.77
N HIS A 67 -14.46 -11.91 1.16
CA HIS A 67 -15.00 -11.97 2.51
C HIS A 67 -16.53 -11.95 2.49
N SER A 68 -17.15 -12.49 3.54
CA SER A 68 -18.60 -12.46 3.68
C SER A 68 -19.07 -11.20 4.37
N VAL A 69 -20.08 -10.53 3.82
CA VAL A 69 -20.73 -9.38 4.44
C VAL A 69 -22.18 -9.75 4.78
N ALA A 70 -22.58 -9.47 6.03
CA ALA A 70 -23.97 -9.58 6.44
C ALA A 70 -24.79 -8.41 5.87
N LYS A 71 -25.96 -8.71 5.29
CA LYS A 71 -26.87 -7.68 4.77
C LYS A 71 -28.23 -7.88 5.41
N GLU A 72 -28.84 -6.79 5.86
CA GLU A 72 -30.25 -6.78 6.24
C GLU A 72 -31.09 -6.84 4.95
N SER A 73 -31.33 -8.05 4.47
CA SER A 73 -32.15 -8.32 3.30
C SER A 73 -33.00 -9.55 3.56
N SER A 74 -34.29 -9.45 3.25
CA SER A 74 -35.27 -10.52 3.42
C SER A 74 -34.97 -11.77 2.57
N THR A 75 -34.15 -11.64 1.52
CA THR A 75 -33.85 -12.74 0.57
C THR A 75 -32.40 -13.20 0.57
N THR A 76 -31.46 -12.44 1.13
CA THR A 76 -30.05 -12.87 1.22
C THR A 76 -29.33 -12.22 2.40
N LEU A 77 -29.34 -12.92 3.54
CA LEU A 77 -28.75 -12.45 4.80
C LEU A 77 -27.21 -12.31 4.76
N LYS A 78 -26.51 -13.02 3.85
CA LYS A 78 -25.05 -12.91 3.64
C LYS A 78 -24.68 -12.94 2.16
N ARG A 79 -23.68 -12.16 1.76
CA ARG A 79 -23.10 -12.11 0.40
C ARG A 79 -21.59 -12.28 0.46
N ILE A 80 -21.02 -12.92 -0.56
CA ILE A 80 -19.57 -12.99 -0.78
C ILE A 80 -19.16 -11.76 -1.58
N VAL A 81 -18.22 -10.97 -1.05
CA VAL A 81 -17.64 -9.82 -1.73
C VAL A 81 -16.23 -10.19 -2.16
N TYR A 82 -15.99 -10.17 -3.46
CA TYR A 82 -14.65 -10.32 -4.02
C TYR A 82 -13.96 -8.97 -3.96
N ASP A 83 -12.79 -8.93 -3.33
CA ASP A 83 -11.92 -7.77 -3.33
C ASP A 83 -11.16 -7.72 -4.66
N CYS A 84 -11.85 -7.23 -5.68
CA CYS A 84 -11.27 -6.95 -6.98
C CYS A 84 -10.46 -5.65 -6.99
N SER A 85 -10.26 -5.00 -5.82
CA SER A 85 -9.41 -3.84 -5.73
C SER A 85 -7.96 -4.30 -5.67
N CYS A 86 -7.42 -4.71 -6.83
CA CYS A 86 -5.98 -4.70 -7.04
C CYS A 86 -5.51 -3.25 -7.07
N LYS A 87 -5.53 -2.57 -5.92
CA LYS A 87 -4.77 -1.34 -5.75
C LYS A 87 -3.34 -1.77 -5.55
N ASP A 88 -2.65 -2.06 -6.65
CA ASP A 88 -1.22 -2.30 -6.62
C ASP A 88 -0.58 -1.11 -5.89
N GLY A 89 0.01 -1.35 -4.72
CA GLY A 89 0.69 -0.32 -3.94
C GLY A 89 1.72 0.42 -4.81
N ARG A 90 2.28 -0.29 -5.80
CA ARG A 90 3.21 0.29 -6.79
C ARG A 90 2.54 1.34 -7.67
N GLU A 91 1.29 1.17 -8.05
CA GLU A 91 0.55 2.14 -8.86
C GLU A 91 0.23 3.42 -8.06
N LYS A 92 -0.15 3.28 -6.77
CA LYS A 92 -0.30 4.45 -5.89
C LYS A 92 1.02 5.21 -5.71
N ILE A 93 2.12 4.48 -5.47
CA ILE A 93 3.45 5.07 -5.36
C ILE A 93 3.83 5.78 -6.66
N ARG A 94 3.56 5.18 -7.81
CA ARG A 94 3.81 5.78 -9.13
C ARG A 94 3.02 7.08 -9.31
N GLN A 95 1.74 7.10 -8.97
CA GLN A 95 0.90 8.31 -9.05
C GLN A 95 1.45 9.41 -8.14
N LYS A 96 1.84 9.08 -6.91
CA LYS A 96 2.44 10.03 -5.98
C LYS A 96 3.80 10.54 -6.43
N LYS A 97 4.62 9.70 -7.06
CA LYS A 97 5.90 10.10 -7.68
C LYS A 97 5.69 11.04 -8.86
N GLN A 98 4.63 10.85 -9.64
CA GLN A 98 4.26 11.80 -10.69
C GLN A 98 3.81 13.14 -10.08
N GLU A 99 2.95 13.12 -9.06
CA GLU A 99 2.51 14.33 -8.35
C GLU A 99 3.70 15.11 -7.76
N LEU A 100 4.69 14.38 -7.22
CA LEU A 100 5.93 14.95 -6.71
C LEU A 100 6.72 15.66 -7.83
N ALA A 101 6.89 15.00 -8.98
CA ALA A 101 7.61 15.55 -10.11
C ALA A 101 6.93 16.82 -10.66
N ASP A 102 5.60 16.81 -10.77
CA ASP A 102 4.83 17.96 -11.24
C ASP A 102 4.97 19.17 -10.30
N ASP A 103 4.98 18.95 -8.98
CA ASP A 103 5.15 20.03 -8.01
C ASP A 103 6.62 20.49 -7.88
N GLU A 104 7.60 19.61 -8.09
CA GLU A 104 9.02 19.99 -8.21
C GLU A 104 9.23 20.87 -9.44
N GLN A 105 8.56 20.56 -10.56
CA GLN A 105 8.57 21.40 -11.75
C GLN A 105 7.92 22.76 -11.48
N LYS A 106 6.75 22.83 -10.86
CA LYS A 106 6.10 24.12 -10.53
C LYS A 106 6.96 24.98 -9.62
N LEU A 107 7.64 24.37 -8.65
CA LEU A 107 8.56 25.10 -7.78
C LEU A 107 9.72 25.68 -8.60
N ALA A 108 10.31 24.88 -9.49
CA ALA A 108 11.36 25.34 -10.40
C ALA A 108 10.87 26.47 -11.32
N GLU A 109 9.65 26.40 -11.85
CA GLU A 109 9.04 27.47 -12.66
C GLU A 109 8.89 28.78 -11.87
N ILE A 110 8.38 28.70 -10.64
CA ILE A 110 8.25 29.86 -9.74
C ILE A 110 9.62 30.45 -9.38
N GLU A 111 10.63 29.60 -9.19
CA GLU A 111 11.99 30.03 -8.87
C GLU A 111 12.76 30.59 -10.08
N THR A 112 12.49 30.07 -11.27
CA THR A 112 13.12 30.52 -12.52
C THR A 112 12.37 31.66 -13.19
N PHE A 113 11.17 31.99 -12.73
CA PHE A 113 10.43 33.15 -13.19
C PHE A 113 11.30 34.40 -13.07
N CYS A 114 11.77 34.86 -14.23
CA CYS A 114 12.55 36.06 -14.44
C CYS A 114 11.79 36.94 -15.41
N GLU A 115 11.87 38.25 -15.18
CA GLU A 115 11.25 39.27 -16.01
C GLU A 115 11.55 39.05 -17.51
N PRO A 116 10.57 39.26 -18.42
CA PRO A 116 10.88 39.41 -19.83
C PRO A 116 11.87 40.57 -20.05
N ALA A 117 12.63 40.51 -21.14
CA ALA A 117 13.70 41.45 -21.46
C ALA A 117 13.26 42.92 -21.27
N PRO A 118 14.12 43.78 -20.70
CA PRO A 118 13.73 45.12 -20.30
C PRO A 118 13.25 45.96 -21.49
N GLN A 119 12.03 46.49 -21.39
CA GLN A 119 11.57 47.60 -22.23
C GLN A 119 11.85 48.91 -21.49
N GLY A 120 12.77 49.73 -22.03
CA GLY A 120 13.10 51.06 -21.51
C GLY A 120 14.45 51.15 -20.77
N SER A 121 14.72 52.33 -20.21
CA SER A 121 15.99 52.63 -19.53
C SER A 121 16.25 51.67 -18.36
N LEU A 122 17.43 51.03 -18.37
CA LEU A 122 17.91 50.11 -17.34
C LEU A 122 18.11 50.77 -15.97
N HIS A 123 18.17 52.10 -15.93
CA HIS A 123 18.71 52.82 -14.80
C HIS A 123 17.69 53.09 -13.68
N TYR A 124 16.39 53.09 -14.00
CA TYR A 124 15.33 53.44 -13.04
C TYR A 124 14.12 52.52 -13.17
N ARG A 125 13.62 52.07 -12.01
CA ARG A 125 12.40 51.30 -11.86
C ARG A 125 11.45 52.01 -10.91
N CYS A 126 10.18 52.08 -11.27
CA CYS A 126 9.15 52.71 -10.45
C CYS A 126 8.89 51.89 -9.19
N THR A 127 8.86 52.51 -8.02
CA THR A 127 8.52 51.84 -6.75
C THR A 127 7.03 51.59 -6.57
N ASN A 128 6.16 52.23 -7.38
CA ASN A 128 4.71 52.01 -7.34
C ASN A 128 4.27 50.83 -8.23
N CYS A 129 4.64 50.85 -9.52
CA CYS A 129 4.20 49.86 -10.50
C CYS A 129 5.28 48.85 -10.92
N HIS A 130 6.52 48.99 -10.41
CA HIS A 130 7.66 48.13 -10.73
C HIS A 130 8.10 48.06 -12.20
N VAL A 131 7.51 48.88 -13.09
CA VAL A 131 7.92 49.00 -14.50
C VAL A 131 9.19 49.85 -14.64
N ARG A 132 10.03 49.52 -15.64
CA ARG A 132 11.27 50.24 -15.96
C ARG A 132 11.00 51.55 -16.71
N GLY A 133 12.00 52.42 -16.76
CA GLY A 133 11.96 53.65 -17.58
C GLY A 133 11.29 54.86 -16.92
N HIS A 134 10.75 54.73 -15.70
CA HIS A 134 10.25 55.87 -14.93
C HIS A 134 10.40 55.66 -13.41
N LYS A 135 10.22 56.74 -12.64
CA LYS A 135 10.18 56.76 -11.18
C LYS A 135 8.75 56.99 -10.70
N ALA A 136 8.46 56.63 -9.45
CA ALA A 136 7.17 56.90 -8.83
C ALA A 136 6.90 58.42 -8.68
N ASP A 137 5.63 58.76 -8.49
CA ASP A 137 5.13 60.12 -8.25
C ASP A 137 5.89 60.81 -7.11
N ASN A 138 6.01 62.13 -7.20
CA ASN A 138 6.68 63.00 -6.22
C ASN A 138 8.21 62.92 -6.17
N ASN A 139 8.86 62.19 -7.09
CA ASN A 139 10.31 62.35 -7.31
C ASN A 139 10.57 63.63 -8.13
N LYS A 140 11.34 64.58 -7.56
CA LYS A 140 11.69 65.87 -8.20
C LYS A 140 12.17 65.66 -9.65
N GLY A 141 11.43 66.24 -10.60
CA GLY A 141 11.79 66.28 -12.03
C GLY A 141 11.27 65.13 -12.90
N ASN A 142 10.35 64.29 -12.41
CA ASN A 142 9.87 63.11 -13.16
C ASN A 142 8.38 63.19 -13.52
N SER A 143 8.00 62.61 -14.67
CA SER A 143 6.60 62.48 -15.10
C SER A 143 5.83 61.56 -14.14
N VAL A 144 4.56 61.89 -13.89
CA VAL A 144 3.62 61.09 -13.09
C VAL A 144 3.55 59.64 -13.61
N CYS A 145 3.64 58.67 -12.71
CA CYS A 145 3.41 57.24 -12.94
C CYS A 145 1.95 57.04 -13.37
N ARG A 146 1.74 56.67 -14.64
CA ARG A 146 0.40 56.40 -15.19
C ARG A 146 -0.07 54.96 -14.97
N ASN A 147 0.80 54.10 -14.45
CA ASN A 147 0.48 52.70 -14.20
C ASN A 147 -0.15 52.54 -12.81
N GLU A 148 -1.07 51.59 -12.71
CA GLU A 148 -1.62 51.15 -11.44
C GLU A 148 -0.54 50.60 -10.51
N LYS A 149 -0.85 50.59 -9.20
CA LYS A 149 0.02 49.98 -8.20
C LYS A 149 0.23 48.50 -8.52
N CYS A 150 1.46 48.04 -8.38
CA CYS A 150 1.79 46.64 -8.61
C CYS A 150 1.10 45.75 -7.57
N ASN A 151 0.31 44.80 -8.05
CA ASN A 151 -0.47 43.90 -7.19
C ASN A 151 0.08 42.45 -7.18
N ASP A 152 0.92 42.05 -8.14
CA ASP A 152 1.40 40.67 -8.24
C ASP A 152 2.81 40.56 -8.86
N TYR A 153 3.55 39.53 -8.45
CA TYR A 153 4.90 39.24 -8.93
C TYR A 153 4.92 38.63 -10.33
N LEU A 154 3.87 37.94 -10.76
CA LEU A 154 3.80 37.44 -12.15
C LEU A 154 3.73 38.61 -13.14
N SER A 155 3.15 39.74 -12.73
CA SER A 155 3.02 40.93 -13.56
C SER A 155 4.30 41.78 -13.59
N CYS A 156 5.06 41.84 -12.49
CA CYS A 156 6.24 42.72 -12.39
C CYS A 156 7.60 42.04 -12.33
N GLY A 157 7.64 40.71 -12.18
CA GLY A 157 8.85 39.91 -12.03
C GLY A 157 9.72 40.22 -10.80
N GLN A 158 9.29 41.09 -9.89
CA GLN A 158 10.01 41.42 -8.64
C GLN A 158 9.56 40.52 -7.48
N LYS A 159 9.69 39.21 -7.64
CA LYS A 159 9.18 38.20 -6.69
C LYS A 159 9.54 38.43 -5.22
N ASP A 160 10.75 38.91 -4.92
CA ASP A 160 11.19 39.14 -3.53
C ASP A 160 10.44 40.26 -2.80
N LYS A 161 9.79 41.16 -3.54
CA LYS A 161 8.97 42.27 -3.02
C LYS A 161 7.52 41.89 -2.77
N HIS A 162 7.08 40.75 -3.28
CA HIS A 162 5.72 40.26 -3.16
C HIS A 162 5.65 39.18 -2.07
N LYS A 163 4.68 39.31 -1.17
CA LYS A 163 4.46 38.31 -0.12
C LYS A 163 3.86 37.03 -0.71
N GLU A 164 3.05 37.19 -1.75
CA GLU A 164 2.37 36.13 -2.50
C GLU A 164 3.38 35.08 -2.99
N TYR A 165 4.50 35.52 -3.58
CA TYR A 165 5.59 34.63 -3.99
C TYR A 165 6.13 33.78 -2.83
N ARG A 166 6.37 34.39 -1.66
CA ARG A 166 6.90 33.69 -0.48
C ARG A 166 5.89 32.68 0.04
N ASP A 167 4.61 33.04 0.03
CA ASP A 167 3.51 32.18 0.45
C ASP A 167 3.34 30.99 -0.50
N ASP A 168 3.31 31.23 -1.82
CA ASP A 168 3.19 30.19 -2.85
C ASP A 168 4.36 29.20 -2.80
N LYS A 169 5.60 29.73 -2.73
CA LYS A 169 6.80 28.92 -2.56
C LYS A 169 6.71 28.05 -1.31
N LYS A 170 6.34 28.63 -0.17
CA LYS A 170 6.19 27.88 1.09
C LYS A 170 5.08 26.83 1.00
N LYS A 171 3.97 27.13 0.33
CA LYS A 171 2.85 26.21 0.12
C LYS A 171 3.28 24.98 -0.68
N ILE A 172 4.00 25.17 -1.78
CA ILE A 172 4.51 24.07 -2.60
C ILE A 172 5.57 23.27 -1.84
N GLN A 173 6.50 23.93 -1.14
CA GLN A 173 7.48 23.25 -0.30
C GLN A 173 6.86 22.35 0.79
N ASN A 174 5.79 22.82 1.43
CA ASN A 174 5.04 22.01 2.40
C ASN A 174 4.36 20.81 1.74
N ARG A 175 3.76 21.00 0.56
CA ARG A 175 3.12 19.91 -0.19
C ARG A 175 4.14 18.87 -0.64
N LEU A 176 5.31 19.29 -1.14
CA LEU A 176 6.42 18.38 -1.47
C LEU A 176 6.87 17.56 -0.26
N LYS A 177 7.01 18.19 0.91
CA LYS A 177 7.35 17.47 2.14
C LYS A 177 6.30 16.43 2.50
N ASN A 178 5.02 16.77 2.39
CA ASN A 178 3.93 15.84 2.68
C ASN A 178 3.91 14.67 1.68
N ILE A 179 4.03 14.93 0.38
CA ILE A 179 4.06 13.88 -0.65
C ILE A 179 5.27 12.95 -0.44
N LYS A 180 6.45 13.48 -0.10
CA LYS A 180 7.64 12.66 0.20
C LYS A 180 7.39 11.73 1.39
N ASN A 181 6.74 12.22 2.45
CA ASN A 181 6.36 11.39 3.59
C ASN A 181 5.32 10.32 3.20
N GLU A 182 4.29 10.68 2.43
CA GLU A 182 3.29 9.72 1.94
C GLU A 182 3.92 8.62 1.07
N ILE A 183 4.88 8.96 0.21
CA ILE A 183 5.61 7.98 -0.60
C ILE A 183 6.40 7.03 0.32
N ALA A 184 7.12 7.57 1.31
CA ALA A 184 7.87 6.76 2.27
C ALA A 184 6.95 5.81 3.04
N ASP A 185 5.81 6.30 3.53
CA ASP A 185 4.83 5.49 4.27
C ASP A 185 4.24 4.36 3.39
N LEU A 186 3.93 4.67 2.12
CA LEU A 186 3.41 3.69 1.16
C LEU A 186 4.47 2.66 0.75
N GLU A 187 5.73 3.08 0.57
CA GLU A 187 6.85 2.18 0.29
C GLU A 187 7.10 1.25 1.48
N ASP A 188 7.08 1.78 2.69
CA ASP A 188 7.17 1.02 3.94
C ASP A 188 6.00 0.03 4.10
N GLU A 189 4.78 0.44 3.77
CA GLU A 189 3.60 -0.42 3.76
C GLU A 189 3.74 -1.55 2.75
N LEU A 190 4.23 -1.24 1.53
CA LEU A 190 4.47 -2.24 0.50
C LEU A 190 5.57 -3.23 0.91
N VAL A 191 6.65 -2.76 1.54
CA VAL A 191 7.71 -3.63 2.08
C VAL A 191 7.15 -4.51 3.20
N ARG A 192 6.34 -3.98 4.11
CA ARG A 192 5.67 -4.77 5.15
C ARG A 192 4.70 -5.79 4.57
N ALA A 193 3.92 -5.42 3.56
CA ALA A 193 2.96 -6.29 2.90
C ALA A 193 3.68 -7.43 2.16
N THR A 194 4.69 -7.12 1.36
CA THR A 194 5.50 -8.15 0.66
C THR A 194 6.28 -9.04 1.63
N ALA A 195 6.82 -8.48 2.72
CA ALA A 195 7.44 -9.26 3.78
C ALA A 195 6.42 -10.11 4.55
N TYR A 196 5.19 -9.63 4.71
CA TYR A 196 4.09 -10.39 5.30
C TYR A 196 3.66 -11.52 4.38
N GLU A 197 3.49 -11.29 3.07
CA GLU A 197 3.23 -12.34 2.08
C GLU A 197 4.34 -13.40 2.05
N ALA A 198 5.61 -12.96 2.10
CA ALA A 198 6.76 -13.86 2.26
C ALA A 198 6.74 -14.63 3.59
N LYS A 199 6.10 -14.09 4.63
CA LYS A 199 5.90 -14.73 5.95
C LYS A 199 4.59 -15.55 6.03
N SER A 200 3.58 -15.25 5.22
CA SER A 200 2.21 -15.78 5.32
C SER A 200 1.94 -16.98 4.42
N GLY A 201 2.99 -17.65 3.94
CA GLY A 201 2.94 -19.06 3.58
C GLY A 201 3.52 -19.94 4.71
N ASN A 202 2.70 -20.37 5.67
CA ASN A 202 2.95 -21.46 6.66
C ASN A 202 4.42 -21.92 6.86
N SER A 203 5.10 -21.37 7.88
CA SER A 203 6.52 -21.58 8.23
C SER A 203 7.09 -22.99 7.94
N PHE A 204 7.92 -23.08 6.89
CA PHE A 204 8.77 -24.23 6.56
C PHE A 204 9.39 -24.87 7.81
N THR A 205 9.97 -24.05 8.68
CA THR A 205 10.62 -24.48 9.91
C THR A 205 9.65 -25.16 10.87
N LYS A 206 8.42 -24.68 11.02
CA LYS A 206 7.42 -25.29 11.91
C LYS A 206 6.93 -26.63 11.35
N VAL A 207 6.58 -26.66 10.06
CA VAL A 207 6.05 -27.87 9.40
C VAL A 207 7.11 -28.98 9.32
N VAL A 208 8.34 -28.63 8.94
CA VAL A 208 9.44 -29.59 8.82
C VAL A 208 9.91 -30.06 10.20
N LYS A 209 9.93 -29.20 11.23
CA LYS A 209 10.21 -29.62 12.63
C LYS A 209 9.22 -30.67 13.11
N ASP A 210 7.93 -30.43 12.92
CA ASP A 210 6.88 -31.35 13.38
C ASP A 210 6.89 -32.66 12.59
N ARG A 211 7.16 -32.63 11.29
CA ARG A 211 7.30 -33.85 10.46
C ARG A 211 8.53 -34.67 10.85
N LEU A 212 9.67 -34.03 11.07
CA LEU A 212 10.89 -34.72 11.48
C LEU A 212 10.73 -35.39 12.84
N ARG A 213 10.19 -34.67 13.84
CA ARG A 213 9.88 -35.24 15.16
C ARG A 213 8.93 -36.43 15.11
N LYS A 214 7.92 -36.39 14.23
CA LYS A 214 6.99 -37.52 14.04
C LYS A 214 7.62 -38.70 13.30
N SER A 215 8.51 -38.45 12.34
CA SER A 215 9.16 -39.50 11.53
C SER A 215 10.23 -40.28 12.30
N ASN A 216 10.96 -39.62 13.21
CA ASN A 216 12.01 -40.26 14.00
C ASN A 216 12.20 -39.55 15.36
N PRO A 217 11.32 -39.83 16.34
CA PRO A 217 11.35 -39.19 17.65
C PRO A 217 12.67 -39.41 18.39
N THR A 218 13.29 -40.60 18.26
CA THR A 218 14.52 -40.98 18.96
C THR A 218 15.72 -40.15 18.48
N LYS A 219 15.87 -39.95 17.16
CA LYS A 219 16.95 -39.11 16.60
C LYS A 219 16.78 -37.63 17.00
N TYR A 220 15.54 -37.14 16.97
CA TYR A 220 15.23 -35.72 17.18
C TYR A 220 14.80 -35.39 18.62
N PHE A 221 15.10 -36.29 19.57
CA PHE A 221 14.93 -36.03 21.01
C PHE A 221 15.75 -34.81 21.46
N GLN A 222 16.97 -34.64 20.94
CA GLN A 222 17.79 -33.46 21.18
C GLN A 222 17.43 -32.32 20.21
N SER A 223 17.03 -31.18 20.77
CA SER A 223 16.61 -30.00 19.99
C SER A 223 17.70 -29.40 19.11
N SER A 224 18.98 -29.53 19.48
CA SER A 224 20.12 -29.02 18.70
C SER A 224 20.29 -29.75 17.36
N VAL A 225 20.13 -31.08 17.35
CA VAL A 225 20.20 -31.92 16.14
C VAL A 225 19.02 -31.63 15.22
N LEU A 226 17.81 -31.51 15.77
CA LEU A 226 16.61 -31.15 15.01
C LEU A 226 16.75 -29.77 14.32
N LEU A 227 17.29 -28.78 15.04
CA LEU A 227 17.46 -27.44 14.48
C LEU A 227 18.50 -27.40 13.35
N ARG A 228 19.61 -28.12 13.49
CA ARG A 228 20.65 -28.23 12.44
C ARG A 228 20.07 -28.78 11.14
N ASP A 229 19.35 -29.90 11.22
CA ASP A 229 18.79 -30.58 10.04
C ASP A 229 17.66 -29.76 9.39
N VAL A 230 16.84 -29.06 10.19
CA VAL A 230 15.80 -28.16 9.67
C VAL A 230 16.40 -26.99 8.88
N MET A 231 17.55 -26.45 9.31
CA MET A 231 18.23 -25.35 8.61
C MET A 231 18.91 -25.80 7.30
N ALA A 232 19.49 -27.01 7.29
CA ALA A 232 20.02 -27.59 6.05
C ALA A 232 18.91 -27.79 5.00
N LEU A 233 17.77 -28.33 5.41
CA LEU A 233 16.60 -28.50 4.53
C LEU A 233 16.03 -27.15 4.07
N LYS A 234 16.00 -26.15 4.94
CA LYS A 234 15.52 -24.80 4.60
C LYS A 234 16.33 -24.20 3.44
N THR A 235 17.64 -24.44 3.46
CA THR A 235 18.56 -23.96 2.42
C THR A 235 18.40 -24.76 1.12
N ALA A 236 18.24 -26.08 1.20
CA ALA A 236 18.10 -26.93 0.02
C ALA A 236 16.77 -26.74 -0.74
N TYR A 237 15.69 -26.39 -0.03
CA TYR A 237 14.34 -26.25 -0.61
C TYR A 237 13.89 -24.80 -0.80
N ASP A 238 14.80 -23.83 -0.63
CA ASP A 238 14.52 -22.40 -0.78
C ASP A 238 13.21 -21.96 -0.07
N ASN A 239 13.07 -22.36 1.19
CA ASN A 239 11.89 -22.13 2.04
C ASN A 239 10.55 -22.75 1.58
N ARG A 240 10.54 -23.59 0.53
CA ARG A 240 9.32 -24.31 0.08
C ARG A 240 9.12 -25.61 0.84
N ILE A 241 7.92 -25.87 1.35
CA ILE A 241 7.62 -27.11 2.10
C ILE A 241 7.65 -28.31 1.13
N PRO A 242 8.48 -29.35 1.38
CA PRO A 242 8.47 -30.55 0.55
C PRO A 242 7.12 -31.26 0.65
N ILE A 243 6.56 -31.70 -0.48
CA ILE A 243 5.32 -32.48 -0.52
C ILE A 243 5.68 -33.92 -0.12
N VAL A 244 4.94 -34.49 0.83
CA VAL A 244 5.14 -35.87 1.29
C VAL A 244 4.10 -36.74 0.59
N SER A 245 4.55 -37.67 -0.25
CA SER A 245 3.74 -38.74 -0.81
C SER A 245 3.49 -39.83 0.23
#